data_AF-A0A970V3D9-F1
#
_entry.id   AF-A0A970V3D9-F1
#
_cell.length_a   1.000
_cell.length_b   1.000
_cell.length_c   1.000
_cell.angle_alpha   90.00
_cell.angle_beta   90.00
_cell.angle_gamma   90.00
#
_symmetry.space_group_name_H-M   'P 1'
#
loop_
_entity.id
_entity.type
_entity.pdbx_description
1 polymer ?
#
loop_
_entity_poly.entity_id
_entity_poly.type
_entity_poly.pdbx_seq_one_letter_code
_entity_poly.pdbx_strand_id
1 'polypeptide(L)'
;AQNDRLIGAANLRYNGHARWGWSSVAPDVALGAATPAQTVTQGPLRPLNVLESQGERVMADFVWSLLVGEEVRGSFVLRCVFYADEPSWVYACAFVVGDPGLWISGLRLHSWGGFVRPDPGAEQWTAGLTTHGVAPARGPLPLDEYWFFAAHQAHTEAWLLTRGSAGVFLPAQLEQLEYQGGGSLRLVPVAGSRAVCWTMRDFNEPTEPWLAVARADAPRRQQRLAEMVWRPDMARELQLLDDHARPLLEGLAEQSPTVVAWQKERATVEQAAQAAQGTDPGSPEELAWGTTVQAARLALESLWATAAEEFLPAGAAGE
;
A
#
# COMPACT_ATOMS: atom_id res chain seq x y z
N ALA A 1 7.31 23.58 16.69
CA ALA A 1 8.43 22.93 15.99
C ALA A 1 8.66 21.54 16.57
N GLN A 2 8.07 20.49 15.98
CA GLN A 2 8.40 19.08 16.23
C GLN A 2 7.62 18.12 15.30
N ASN A 3 7.48 18.45 14.01
CA ASN A 3 6.85 17.55 13.02
C ASN A 3 7.76 17.21 11.83
N ASP A 4 9.04 17.59 11.88
CA ASP A 4 9.99 17.29 10.82
C ASP A 4 11.00 16.25 11.31
N ARG A 5 10.83 15.02 10.82
CA ARG A 5 11.85 13.97 10.56
C ARG A 5 11.26 12.58 10.84
N LEU A 6 10.79 11.93 9.77
CA LEU A 6 11.02 10.51 9.47
C LEU A 6 10.42 10.20 8.08
N ILE A 7 11.04 10.82 7.08
CA ILE A 7 11.00 10.37 5.69
C ILE A 7 12.07 9.28 5.60
N GLY A 8 11.68 8.01 5.48
CA GLY A 8 12.65 6.90 5.44
C GLY A 8 12.06 5.48 5.47
N ALA A 9 10.80 5.30 5.83
CA ALA A 9 10.06 4.06 5.63
C ALA A 9 8.66 4.43 5.13
N ALA A 10 8.07 3.63 4.25
CA ALA A 10 6.68 3.77 3.83
C ALA A 10 5.76 3.53 5.04
N ASN A 11 5.64 4.55 5.88
CA ASN A 11 4.77 4.56 7.04
C ASN A 11 3.40 5.05 6.55
N LEU A 12 2.57 4.12 6.09
CA LEU A 12 1.13 4.36 5.98
C LEU A 12 0.61 4.67 7.39
N ARG A 13 0.48 5.96 7.71
CA ARG A 13 -0.16 6.42 8.95
C ARG A 13 -1.65 6.18 8.83
N TYR A 14 -2.10 4.99 9.20
CA TYR A 14 -3.52 4.77 9.46
C TYR A 14 -3.80 5.12 10.92
N ASN A 15 -4.58 6.20 11.10
CA ASN A 15 -5.14 6.68 12.36
C ASN A 15 -4.15 7.24 13.41
N GLY A 16 -4.11 8.56 13.58
CA GLY A 16 -3.26 9.26 14.57
C GLY A 16 -3.54 8.90 16.04
N HIS A 17 -4.59 8.12 16.32
CA HIS A 17 -4.90 7.60 17.64
C HIS A 17 -4.52 6.14 17.84
N ALA A 18 -4.27 5.36 16.79
CA ALA A 18 -3.80 3.97 16.90
C ALA A 18 -2.27 3.96 16.97
N ARG A 19 -1.71 3.38 18.03
CA ARG A 19 -0.26 3.13 18.14
C ARG A 19 0.14 1.80 17.48
N TRP A 20 -0.82 1.13 16.83
CA TRP A 20 -0.75 -0.22 16.25
C TRP A 20 -1.16 -0.15 14.79
N GLY A 21 -0.36 -0.73 13.90
CA GLY A 21 -0.51 -0.68 12.43
C GLY A 21 0.66 -1.42 11.78
N TRP A 22 0.53 -1.95 10.56
CA TRP A 22 1.60 -2.80 10.01
C TRP A 22 2.47 -2.00 9.04
N SER A 23 3.79 -1.96 9.26
CA SER A 23 4.75 -1.52 8.24
C SER A 23 5.55 -2.70 7.72
N SER A 24 5.69 -2.78 6.40
CA SER A 24 6.75 -3.58 5.80
C SER A 24 8.09 -2.92 6.11
N VAL A 25 8.93 -3.57 6.92
CA VAL A 25 10.36 -3.24 6.96
C VAL A 25 11.00 -3.89 5.73
N ALA A 26 12.06 -3.25 5.22
CA ALA A 26 12.79 -3.62 4.00
C ALA A 26 12.64 -5.10 3.63
N PRO A 27 12.03 -5.41 2.47
CA PRO A 27 11.80 -6.78 2.04
C PRO A 27 13.13 -7.49 1.87
N ASP A 28 13.16 -8.77 2.23
CA ASP A 28 14.26 -9.64 1.83
C ASP A 28 14.01 -10.03 0.36
N VAL A 29 14.81 -9.48 -0.55
CA VAL A 29 14.75 -9.77 -1.98
C VAL A 29 16.04 -10.46 -2.40
N ALA A 30 15.92 -11.46 -3.26
CA ALA A 30 17.05 -12.21 -3.80
C ALA A 30 17.05 -12.15 -5.33
N LEU A 31 18.24 -12.27 -5.92
CA LEU A 31 18.43 -12.32 -7.37
C LEU A 31 19.26 -13.55 -7.78
N GLY A 32 18.72 -14.33 -8.72
CA GLY A 32 19.46 -15.36 -9.46
C GLY A 32 18.97 -16.81 -9.22
N ALA A 33 19.40 -17.70 -10.13
CA ALA A 33 19.13 -19.14 -10.10
C ALA A 33 20.25 -19.97 -9.41
N ALA A 34 21.32 -19.33 -8.94
CA ALA A 34 22.53 -19.97 -8.44
C ALA A 34 22.69 -19.82 -6.92
N THR A 35 23.32 -20.81 -6.30
CA THR A 35 23.64 -20.83 -4.86
C THR A 35 25.08 -20.35 -4.62
N PRO A 36 25.31 -19.31 -3.79
CA PRO A 36 24.31 -18.48 -3.12
C PRO A 36 23.73 -17.41 -4.04
N ALA A 37 22.46 -17.06 -3.81
CA ALA A 37 21.81 -15.95 -4.50
C ALA A 37 22.55 -14.63 -4.24
N GLN A 38 22.46 -13.69 -5.16
CA GLN A 38 23.08 -12.37 -4.99
C GLN A 38 22.28 -11.55 -3.96
N THR A 39 23.00 -10.85 -3.10
CA THR A 39 22.40 -9.90 -2.15
C THR A 39 21.83 -8.71 -2.91
N VAL A 40 20.52 -8.49 -2.78
CA VAL A 40 19.83 -7.31 -3.31
C VAL A 40 19.61 -6.31 -2.19
N THR A 41 19.97 -5.05 -2.42
CA THR A 41 19.73 -3.96 -1.46
C THR A 41 18.64 -3.03 -1.96
N GLN A 42 17.95 -2.39 -1.03
CA GLN A 42 16.87 -1.46 -1.33
C GLN A 42 17.43 -0.03 -1.46
N GLY A 43 17.11 0.63 -2.56
CA GLY A 43 17.34 2.06 -2.74
C GLY A 43 16.34 2.92 -1.96
N PRO A 44 16.42 4.25 -2.09
CA PRO A 44 15.47 5.15 -1.43
C PRO A 44 14.03 4.92 -1.93
N LEU A 45 13.06 5.16 -1.03
CA LEU A 45 11.64 5.20 -1.37
C LEU A 45 11.38 6.32 -2.38
N ARG A 46 10.74 6.00 -3.51
CA ARG A 46 10.24 6.98 -4.47
C ARG A 46 8.99 7.68 -3.92
N PRO A 47 8.61 8.86 -4.44
CA PRO A 47 7.33 9.47 -4.13
C PRO A 47 6.17 8.49 -4.30
N LEU A 48 5.14 8.64 -3.45
CA LEU A 48 3.94 7.79 -3.47
C LEU A 48 3.29 7.86 -4.85
N ASN A 49 3.10 6.71 -5.49
CA ASN A 49 2.57 6.62 -6.84
C ASN A 49 1.07 6.25 -6.78
N VAL A 50 0.19 7.23 -6.98
CA VAL A 50 -1.27 7.02 -6.88
C VAL A 50 -1.82 6.55 -8.22
N LEU A 51 -2.38 5.34 -8.27
CA LEU A 51 -2.89 4.71 -9.49
C LEU A 51 -4.39 4.93 -9.68
N GLU A 52 -5.15 4.87 -8.58
CA GLU A 52 -6.57 5.21 -8.51
C GLU A 52 -6.82 6.04 -7.26
N SER A 53 -7.58 7.13 -7.34
CA SER A 53 -7.81 8.01 -6.17
C SER A 53 -9.25 8.12 -5.72
N GLN A 54 -10.20 7.70 -6.56
CA GLN A 54 -11.61 7.90 -6.29
C GLN A 54 -12.45 6.76 -6.87
N GLY A 55 -13.66 6.62 -6.36
CA GLY A 55 -14.61 5.59 -6.77
C GLY A 55 -14.77 4.50 -5.73
N GLU A 56 -14.91 3.25 -6.19
CA GLU A 56 -15.13 2.10 -5.32
C GLU A 56 -13.88 1.69 -4.53
N ARG A 57 -12.71 2.12 -4.99
CA ARG A 57 -11.45 1.90 -4.29
C ARG A 57 -10.43 2.99 -4.59
N VAL A 58 -9.39 3.04 -3.75
CA VAL A 58 -8.18 3.85 -3.90
C VAL A 58 -7.01 2.90 -3.99
N MET A 59 -6.13 3.09 -4.96
CA MET A 59 -4.96 2.23 -5.22
C MET A 59 -3.69 3.09 -5.30
N ALA A 60 -2.67 2.71 -4.53
CA ALA A 60 -1.39 3.41 -4.54
C ALA A 60 -0.21 2.45 -4.33
N ASP A 61 0.93 2.80 -4.92
CA ASP A 61 2.17 2.06 -4.87
C ASP A 61 3.24 2.80 -4.07
N PHE A 62 3.88 2.09 -3.15
CA PHE A 62 5.19 2.46 -2.61
C PHE A 62 6.26 1.72 -3.40
N VAL A 63 7.20 2.47 -3.99
CA VAL A 63 8.18 1.93 -4.93
C VAL A 63 9.58 2.19 -4.43
N TRP A 64 10.39 1.14 -4.36
CA TRP A 64 11.81 1.22 -4.06
C TRP A 64 12.61 0.60 -5.18
N SER A 65 13.70 1.24 -5.59
CA SER A 65 14.65 0.62 -6.51
C SER A 65 15.34 -0.57 -5.82
N LEU A 66 15.62 -1.62 -6.59
CA LEU A 66 16.40 -2.77 -6.14
C LEU A 66 17.78 -2.72 -6.79
N LEU A 67 18.82 -2.81 -5.95
CA LEU A 67 20.21 -2.62 -6.34
C LEU A 67 21.01 -3.91 -6.14
N VAL A 68 21.93 -4.18 -7.07
CA VAL A 68 23.00 -5.15 -6.88
C VAL A 68 24.32 -4.41 -7.05
N GLY A 69 25.08 -4.28 -5.96
CA GLY A 69 26.13 -3.28 -5.89
C GLY A 69 25.51 -1.88 -6.00
N GLU A 70 25.88 -1.14 -7.04
CA GLU A 70 25.33 0.20 -7.34
C GLU A 70 24.34 0.19 -8.52
N GLU A 71 24.16 -0.94 -9.19
CA GLU A 71 23.32 -1.04 -10.38
C GLU A 71 21.86 -1.32 -10.04
N VAL A 72 20.93 -0.56 -10.63
CA VAL A 72 19.49 -0.82 -10.53
C VAL A 72 19.14 -2.06 -11.37
N ARG A 73 18.62 -3.09 -10.71
CA ARG A 73 18.19 -4.36 -11.33
C ARG A 73 16.68 -4.49 -11.42
N GLY A 74 15.95 -3.69 -10.67
CA GLY A 74 14.51 -3.75 -10.63
C GLY A 74 13.89 -2.80 -9.64
N SER A 75 12.65 -3.07 -9.26
CA SER A 75 11.92 -2.36 -8.23
C SER A 75 11.13 -3.32 -7.36
N PHE A 76 11.08 -3.02 -6.08
CA PHE A 76 10.12 -3.60 -5.16
C PHE A 76 8.95 -2.64 -5.05
N VAL A 77 7.75 -3.16 -5.19
CA VAL A 77 6.52 -2.40 -5.17
C VAL A 77 5.61 -2.99 -4.11
N LEU A 78 5.13 -2.13 -3.21
CA LEU A 78 4.05 -2.44 -2.29
C LEU A 78 2.80 -1.69 -2.78
N ARG A 79 1.87 -2.42 -3.37
CA ARG A 79 0.56 -1.91 -3.77
C ARG A 79 -0.41 -2.01 -2.62
N CYS A 80 -1.04 -0.89 -2.27
CA CYS A 80 -2.08 -0.82 -1.26
C CYS A 80 -3.40 -0.40 -1.89
N VAL A 81 -4.48 -1.08 -1.51
CA VAL A 81 -5.84 -0.81 -1.99
C VAL A 81 -6.80 -0.70 -0.82
N PHE A 82 -7.58 0.37 -0.84
CA PHE A 82 -8.66 0.64 0.11
C PHE A 82 -9.97 0.61 -0.65
N TYR A 83 -10.94 -0.18 -0.20
CA TYR A 83 -12.26 -0.19 -0.81
C TYR A 83 -13.26 0.67 -0.01
N ALA A 84 -14.16 1.33 -0.72
CA ALA A 84 -15.20 2.18 -0.13
C ALA A 84 -16.22 1.38 0.70
N ASP A 85 -16.51 0.14 0.31
CA ASP A 85 -17.42 -0.76 1.05
C ASP A 85 -16.79 -1.35 2.31
N GLU A 86 -15.46 -1.27 2.44
CA GLU A 86 -14.69 -1.89 3.53
C GLU A 86 -13.57 -0.96 4.04
N PRO A 87 -13.90 0.26 4.49
CA PRO A 87 -12.92 1.33 4.70
C PRO A 87 -11.91 1.02 5.81
N SER A 88 -12.22 0.07 6.70
CA SER A 88 -11.33 -0.36 7.79
C SER A 88 -10.30 -1.41 7.38
N TRP A 89 -10.37 -1.93 6.16
CA TRP A 89 -9.45 -2.94 5.65
C TRP A 89 -8.53 -2.36 4.59
N VAL A 90 -7.26 -2.72 4.67
CA VAL A 90 -6.26 -2.45 3.65
C VAL A 90 -5.91 -3.77 2.99
N TYR A 91 -6.00 -3.83 1.66
CA TYR A 91 -5.49 -4.94 0.87
C TYR A 91 -4.12 -4.55 0.34
N ALA A 92 -3.12 -5.40 0.54
CA ALA A 92 -1.75 -5.14 0.14
C ALA A 92 -1.21 -6.28 -0.72
N CYS A 93 -0.46 -5.95 -1.76
CA CYS A 93 0.36 -6.92 -2.46
C CYS A 93 1.74 -6.35 -2.73
N ALA A 94 2.75 -7.09 -2.29
CA ALA A 94 4.15 -6.80 -2.57
C ALA A 94 4.57 -7.61 -3.79
N PHE A 95 5.27 -6.98 -4.75
CA PHE A 95 5.82 -7.66 -5.91
C PHE A 95 7.13 -7.05 -6.40
N VAL A 96 7.90 -7.83 -7.17
CA VAL A 96 9.18 -7.40 -7.76
C VAL A 96 9.11 -7.32 -9.28
N VAL A 97 9.69 -6.26 -9.82
CA VAL A 97 9.64 -5.87 -11.23
C VAL A 97 11.06 -5.63 -11.74
N GLY A 98 11.33 -5.88 -13.01
CA GLY A 98 12.65 -5.75 -13.62
C GLY A 98 13.22 -7.11 -13.94
N ASP A 99 14.47 -7.36 -13.52
CA ASP A 99 15.18 -8.61 -13.81
C ASP A 99 14.32 -9.87 -13.57
N PRO A 100 14.21 -10.78 -14.55
CA PRO A 100 13.38 -11.98 -14.45
C PRO A 100 13.83 -12.93 -13.32
N GLY A 101 15.08 -12.84 -12.87
CA GLY A 101 15.62 -13.62 -11.76
C GLY A 101 15.34 -13.05 -10.36
N LEU A 102 14.65 -11.90 -10.25
CA LEU A 102 14.24 -11.33 -8.95
C LEU A 102 13.07 -12.11 -8.36
N TRP A 103 13.15 -12.40 -7.06
CA TRP A 103 12.07 -13.00 -6.29
C TRP A 103 12.14 -12.55 -4.82
N ILE A 104 11.01 -12.65 -4.14
CA ILE A 104 10.84 -12.24 -2.74
C ILE A 104 11.21 -13.43 -1.85
N SER A 105 12.28 -13.31 -1.06
CA SER A 105 12.73 -14.36 -0.13
C SER A 105 12.17 -14.20 1.27
N GLY A 106 11.65 -13.03 1.60
CA GLY A 106 10.97 -12.78 2.87
C GLY A 106 10.36 -11.39 2.93
N LEU A 107 9.21 -11.27 3.59
CA LEU A 107 8.60 -9.98 3.91
C LEU A 107 8.43 -9.87 5.41
N ARG A 108 9.04 -8.85 6.01
CA ARG A 108 8.88 -8.57 7.44
C ARG A 108 7.78 -7.55 7.63
N LEU A 109 6.76 -7.95 8.37
CA LEU A 109 5.64 -7.10 8.74
C LEU A 109 5.72 -6.83 10.24
N HIS A 110 5.70 -5.56 10.60
CA HIS A 110 5.80 -5.12 11.99
C HIS A 110 4.55 -4.41 12.39
N SER A 111 3.93 -4.83 13.49
CA SER A 111 2.99 -3.96 14.17
C SER A 111 3.75 -2.80 14.85
N TRP A 112 3.40 -1.56 14.50
CA TRP A 112 3.73 -0.38 15.28
C TRP A 112 3.19 -0.59 16.71
N GLY A 113 3.94 -0.14 17.71
CA GLY A 113 3.78 -0.61 19.10
C GLY A 113 4.67 -1.80 19.47
N GLY A 114 5.30 -2.45 18.48
CA GLY A 114 6.23 -3.57 18.65
C GLY A 114 7.57 -3.25 19.36
N PHE A 115 7.89 -1.97 19.57
CA PHE A 115 8.84 -1.62 20.63
C PHE A 115 8.11 -1.73 21.96
N VAL A 116 8.11 -2.93 22.52
CA VAL A 116 7.90 -3.12 23.96
C VAL A 116 8.96 -2.25 24.62
N ARG A 117 8.57 -1.09 25.15
CA ARG A 117 9.29 -0.61 26.32
C ARG A 117 9.21 -1.74 27.32
N PRO A 118 10.34 -2.20 27.90
CA PRO A 118 10.38 -3.31 28.84
C PRO A 118 9.76 -2.89 30.18
N ASP A 119 8.52 -2.41 30.11
CA ASP A 119 7.72 -2.04 31.25
C ASP A 119 7.32 -3.36 31.94
N PRO A 120 7.64 -3.53 33.24
CA PRO A 120 7.29 -4.74 33.96
C PRO A 120 5.79 -5.02 33.90
N GLY A 121 5.40 -6.21 33.44
CA GLY A 121 4.00 -6.65 33.38
C GLY A 121 3.31 -6.55 32.01
N ALA A 122 4.00 -6.10 30.96
CA ALA A 122 3.46 -6.15 29.60
C ALA A 122 3.53 -7.58 29.02
N GLU A 123 2.39 -8.15 28.63
CA GLU A 123 2.30 -9.45 27.95
C GLU A 123 1.94 -9.28 26.47
N GLN A 124 2.55 -10.08 25.60
CA GLN A 124 2.21 -10.15 24.18
C GLN A 124 1.32 -11.34 23.91
N TRP A 125 0.25 -11.11 23.17
CA TRP A 125 -0.73 -12.12 22.81
C TRP A 125 -0.83 -12.24 21.30
N THR A 126 -1.06 -13.47 20.84
CA THR A 126 -1.25 -13.77 19.42
C THR A 126 -2.46 -14.66 19.22
N ALA A 127 -3.20 -14.43 18.15
CA ALA A 127 -4.37 -15.21 17.78
C ALA A 127 -4.24 -15.75 16.35
N GLY A 128 -4.39 -17.06 16.21
CA GLY A 128 -4.63 -17.77 14.94
C GLY A 128 -6.12 -17.91 14.63
N LEU A 129 -6.47 -18.59 13.55
CA LEU A 129 -7.85 -18.95 13.20
C LEU A 129 -8.49 -19.81 14.30
N THR A 130 -7.77 -20.84 14.75
CA THR A 130 -8.28 -21.88 15.66
C THR A 130 -7.76 -21.74 17.10
N THR A 131 -6.75 -20.89 17.34
CA THR A 131 -6.06 -20.79 18.64
C THR A 131 -5.92 -19.33 19.10
N HIS A 132 -5.97 -19.08 20.42
CA HIS A 132 -5.60 -17.79 21.06
C HIS A 132 -4.76 -18.06 22.31
N GLY A 133 -3.82 -17.17 22.61
CA GLY A 133 -3.05 -17.25 23.85
C GLY A 133 -1.83 -16.33 23.88
N VAL A 134 -0.98 -16.55 24.87
CA VAL A 134 0.34 -15.91 24.97
C VAL A 134 1.12 -16.13 23.67
N ALA A 135 1.86 -15.10 23.24
CA ALA A 135 2.67 -15.17 22.04
C ALA A 135 3.61 -16.38 22.08
N PRO A 136 3.66 -17.20 21.01
CA PRO A 136 4.55 -18.36 20.97
C PRO A 136 6.01 -17.91 21.04
N ALA A 137 6.88 -18.88 21.31
CA ALA A 137 8.31 -18.66 21.10
C ALA A 137 8.56 -18.24 19.64
N ARG A 138 9.60 -17.44 19.41
CA ARG A 138 10.00 -17.04 18.06
C ARG A 138 10.22 -18.30 17.21
N GLY A 139 9.70 -18.31 15.99
CA GLY A 139 9.80 -19.47 15.11
C GLY A 139 8.62 -19.64 14.14
N PRO A 140 8.57 -20.78 13.44
CA PRO A 140 7.50 -21.10 12.50
C PRO A 140 6.13 -21.16 13.17
N LEU A 141 5.13 -20.69 12.45
CA LEU A 141 3.70 -20.82 12.76
C LEU A 141 3.05 -21.75 11.71
N PRO A 142 2.24 -22.75 12.13
CA PRO A 142 1.49 -23.59 11.21
C PRO A 142 0.55 -22.77 10.32
N LEU A 143 0.69 -22.87 9.00
CA LEU A 143 -0.09 -22.06 8.05
C LEU A 143 -1.58 -22.44 7.98
N ASP A 144 -1.94 -23.65 8.39
CA ASP A 144 -3.31 -24.13 8.55
C ASP A 144 -4.03 -23.47 9.74
N GLU A 145 -3.27 -23.03 10.75
CA GLU A 145 -3.78 -22.37 11.95
C GLU A 145 -3.60 -20.84 11.93
N TYR A 146 -2.52 -20.33 11.34
CA TYR A 146 -2.08 -18.92 11.46
C TYR A 146 -2.10 -18.15 10.13
N TRP A 147 -3.16 -18.32 9.35
CA TRP A 147 -3.41 -17.45 8.19
C TRP A 147 -4.25 -16.20 8.55
N PHE A 148 -4.69 -16.11 9.81
CA PHE A 148 -5.10 -14.90 10.52
C PHE A 148 -4.12 -14.69 11.67
N PHE A 149 -3.54 -13.50 11.82
CA PHE A 149 -2.67 -13.18 12.96
C PHE A 149 -3.07 -11.83 13.55
N ALA A 150 -3.41 -11.81 14.83
CA ALA A 150 -3.53 -10.56 15.58
C ALA A 150 -2.41 -10.43 16.61
N ALA A 151 -1.84 -9.24 16.76
CA ALA A 151 -0.91 -8.92 17.85
C ALA A 151 -1.49 -7.85 18.76
N HIS A 152 -1.34 -8.06 20.07
CA HIS A 152 -1.79 -7.14 21.12
C HIS A 152 -0.79 -7.13 22.27
N GLN A 153 -0.56 -5.95 22.87
CA GLN A 153 0.10 -5.82 24.18
C GLN A 153 -0.94 -5.61 25.27
N ALA A 154 -1.06 -6.58 26.16
CA ALA A 154 -1.80 -6.42 27.41
C ALA A 154 -0.97 -5.54 28.35
N HIS A 155 -1.43 -4.30 28.54
CA HIS A 155 -0.97 -3.43 29.62
C HIS A 155 -2.04 -3.37 30.72
N THR A 156 -1.65 -2.94 31.91
CA THR A 156 -2.55 -2.74 33.06
C THR A 156 -3.59 -1.63 32.84
N GLU A 157 -3.42 -0.78 31.83
CA GLU A 157 -4.39 0.27 31.48
C GLU A 157 -5.46 -0.26 30.50
N ALA A 158 -6.73 -0.19 30.91
CA ALA A 158 -7.87 -0.78 30.19
C ALA A 158 -8.03 -0.33 28.72
N TRP A 159 -7.53 0.84 28.33
CA TRP A 159 -7.61 1.32 26.94
C TRP A 159 -6.64 0.60 26.01
N LEU A 160 -5.52 0.05 26.52
CA LEU A 160 -4.59 -0.75 25.72
C LEU A 160 -5.16 -2.13 25.41
N LEU A 161 -6.06 -2.67 26.24
CA LEU A 161 -6.79 -3.93 26.02
C LEU A 161 -7.81 -3.89 24.86
N THR A 162 -7.95 -2.75 24.19
CA THR A 162 -8.93 -2.57 23.11
C THR A 162 -8.28 -2.37 21.75
N ARG A 163 -6.95 -2.49 21.61
CA ARG A 163 -6.26 -2.10 20.39
C ARG A 163 -5.38 -3.19 19.83
N GLY A 164 -5.34 -3.32 18.52
CA GLY A 164 -4.38 -4.20 17.88
C GLY A 164 -4.60 -4.17 16.39
N SER A 165 -3.99 -5.13 15.73
CA SER A 165 -4.05 -5.24 14.29
C SER A 165 -4.07 -6.70 13.92
N ALA A 166 -4.87 -7.07 12.91
CA ALA A 166 -4.81 -8.41 12.35
C ALA A 166 -4.51 -8.42 10.86
N GLY A 167 -3.78 -9.45 10.43
CA GLY A 167 -3.52 -9.75 9.03
C GLY A 167 -4.19 -11.05 8.62
N VAL A 168 -4.75 -11.11 7.41
CA VAL A 168 -5.18 -12.33 6.72
C VAL A 168 -4.25 -12.55 5.52
N PHE A 169 -3.73 -13.76 5.38
CA PHE A 169 -2.74 -14.14 4.37
C PHE A 169 -3.30 -15.21 3.43
N LEU A 170 -2.65 -15.41 2.28
CA LEU A 170 -2.91 -16.53 1.38
C LEU A 170 -1.90 -17.66 1.68
N PRO A 171 -2.29 -18.77 2.33
CA PRO A 171 -1.38 -19.88 2.62
C PRO A 171 -0.70 -20.43 1.36
N ALA A 172 -1.41 -20.46 0.24
CA ALA A 172 -0.87 -20.93 -1.04
C ALA A 172 0.31 -20.10 -1.58
N GLN A 173 0.53 -18.88 -1.07
CA GLN A 173 1.65 -18.03 -1.45
C GLN A 173 2.86 -18.15 -0.49
N LEU A 174 2.71 -18.88 0.61
CA LEU A 174 3.69 -18.93 1.69
C LEU A 174 4.23 -20.36 1.87
N GLU A 175 5.54 -20.47 2.00
CA GLU A 175 6.20 -21.67 2.53
C GLU A 175 6.10 -21.70 4.05
N GLN A 176 6.27 -20.54 4.68
CA GLN A 176 6.33 -20.44 6.13
C GLN A 176 5.86 -19.06 6.59
N LEU A 177 5.20 -19.02 7.73
CA LEU A 177 4.99 -17.79 8.50
C LEU A 177 5.82 -17.90 9.77
N GLU A 178 6.61 -16.88 10.11
CA GLU A 178 7.48 -16.89 11.28
C GLU A 178 7.12 -15.75 12.23
N TYR A 179 6.88 -16.08 13.50
CA TYR A 179 6.84 -15.09 14.56
C TYR A 179 8.26 -14.69 14.96
N GLN A 180 8.58 -13.40 14.82
CA GLN A 180 9.90 -12.87 15.16
C GLN A 180 9.96 -12.23 16.55
N GLY A 181 8.86 -12.25 17.31
CA GLY A 181 8.75 -11.54 18.58
C GLY A 181 8.44 -10.05 18.40
N GLY A 182 7.99 -9.36 19.45
CA GLY A 182 7.82 -7.91 19.37
C GLY A 182 6.67 -7.47 18.45
N GLY A 183 5.67 -8.32 18.21
CA GLY A 183 4.62 -8.04 17.21
C GLY A 183 5.13 -8.03 15.76
N SER A 184 6.25 -8.69 15.49
CA SER A 184 6.85 -8.85 14.16
C SER A 184 6.57 -10.23 13.58
N LEU A 185 6.21 -10.27 12.31
CA LEU A 185 6.05 -11.48 11.52
C LEU A 185 6.97 -11.44 10.30
N ARG A 186 7.44 -12.61 9.87
CA ARG A 186 8.08 -12.78 8.58
C ARG A 186 7.28 -13.76 7.74
N LEU A 187 6.85 -13.31 6.58
CA LEU A 187 6.23 -14.13 5.55
C LEU A 187 7.36 -14.65 4.67
N VAL A 188 7.52 -15.97 4.61
CA VAL A 188 8.45 -16.64 3.71
C VAL A 188 7.63 -17.15 2.53
N PRO A 189 7.77 -16.52 1.34
CA PRO A 189 6.99 -16.92 0.18
C PRO A 189 7.43 -18.28 -0.36
N VAL A 190 6.57 -18.91 -1.15
CA VAL A 190 7.00 -20.05 -1.98
C VAL A 190 8.20 -19.69 -2.85
N ALA A 191 9.15 -20.61 -2.98
CA ALA A 191 10.42 -20.39 -3.66
C ALA A 191 10.22 -19.83 -5.07
N GLY A 192 10.95 -18.75 -5.38
CA GLY A 192 10.81 -18.06 -6.66
C GLY A 192 9.58 -17.17 -6.78
N SER A 193 8.77 -17.00 -5.73
CA SER A 193 7.62 -16.12 -5.77
C SER A 193 8.03 -14.67 -6.04
N ARG A 194 7.35 -14.05 -6.99
CA ARG A 194 7.51 -12.64 -7.33
C ARG A 194 6.46 -11.74 -6.72
N ALA A 195 5.45 -12.31 -6.06
CA ALA A 195 4.35 -11.57 -5.47
C ALA A 195 3.81 -12.25 -4.22
N VAL A 196 3.43 -11.45 -3.22
CA VAL A 196 2.84 -11.91 -1.97
C VAL A 196 1.78 -10.91 -1.56
N CYS A 197 0.56 -11.37 -1.33
CA CYS A 197 -0.56 -10.52 -0.97
C CYS A 197 -1.14 -10.88 0.41
N TRP A 198 -1.64 -9.86 1.10
CA TRP A 198 -2.27 -9.98 2.40
C TRP A 198 -3.30 -8.85 2.59
N THR A 199 -4.19 -8.99 3.55
CA THR A 199 -5.05 -7.88 3.98
C THR A 199 -4.91 -7.67 5.47
N MET A 200 -5.08 -6.43 5.92
CA MET A 200 -4.92 -6.07 7.32
C MET A 200 -6.02 -5.11 7.76
N ARG A 201 -6.32 -5.15 9.05
CA ARG A 201 -7.19 -4.18 9.72
C ARG A 201 -6.68 -3.91 11.13
N ASP A 202 -6.74 -2.65 11.50
CA ASP A 202 -6.57 -2.21 12.88
C ASP A 202 -7.91 -2.21 13.63
N PHE A 203 -7.86 -2.42 14.93
CA PHE A 203 -9.04 -2.37 15.81
C PHE A 203 -8.81 -1.51 17.05
N ASN A 204 -9.92 -0.96 17.53
CA ASN A 204 -10.01 -0.13 18.74
C ASN A 204 -11.27 -0.52 19.54
N GLU A 205 -11.47 -1.82 19.75
CA GLU A 205 -12.61 -2.49 20.38
C GLU A 205 -12.12 -3.63 21.30
N PRO A 206 -12.92 -4.13 22.26
CA PRO A 206 -12.53 -5.26 23.10
C PRO A 206 -12.03 -6.45 22.27
N THR A 207 -10.83 -6.95 22.60
CA THR A 207 -10.09 -7.92 21.77
C THR A 207 -10.90 -9.18 21.47
N GLU A 208 -11.53 -9.81 22.46
CA GLU A 208 -12.24 -11.09 22.26
C GLU A 208 -13.43 -11.01 21.27
N PRO A 209 -14.42 -10.11 21.46
CA PRO A 209 -15.50 -9.91 20.48
C PRO A 209 -14.98 -9.56 19.08
N TRP A 210 -13.95 -8.71 19.01
CA TRP A 210 -13.39 -8.30 17.74
C TRP A 210 -12.69 -9.46 17.02
N LEU A 211 -11.88 -10.25 17.73
CA LEU A 211 -11.19 -11.42 17.18
C LEU A 211 -12.19 -12.46 16.70
N ALA A 212 -13.30 -12.68 17.41
CA ALA A 212 -14.35 -13.60 16.99
C ALA A 212 -14.96 -13.17 15.65
N VAL A 213 -15.28 -11.88 15.48
CA VAL A 213 -15.79 -11.34 14.21
C VAL A 213 -14.73 -11.44 13.11
N ALA A 214 -13.49 -11.05 13.40
CA ALA A 214 -12.42 -11.05 12.42
C ALA A 214 -12.09 -12.47 11.92
N ARG A 215 -12.13 -13.48 12.79
CA ARG A 215 -11.99 -14.90 12.44
C ARG A 215 -13.14 -15.40 11.57
N ALA A 216 -14.38 -15.06 11.93
CA ALA A 216 -15.56 -15.45 11.14
C ALA A 216 -15.53 -14.83 9.73
N ASP A 217 -15.03 -13.60 9.61
CA ASP A 217 -14.85 -12.90 8.34
C ASP A 217 -13.67 -13.43 7.51
N ALA A 218 -12.67 -14.03 8.15
CA ALA A 218 -11.38 -14.34 7.54
C ALA A 218 -11.47 -15.18 6.24
N PRO A 219 -12.32 -16.22 6.12
CA PRO A 219 -12.48 -16.96 4.86
C PRO A 219 -12.97 -16.07 3.70
N ARG A 220 -13.93 -15.18 3.96
CA ARG A 220 -14.42 -14.20 2.97
C ARG A 220 -13.31 -13.24 2.54
N ARG A 221 -12.46 -12.81 3.49
CA ARG A 221 -11.29 -11.95 3.21
C ARG A 221 -10.27 -12.66 2.35
N GLN A 222 -9.98 -13.91 2.66
CA GLN A 222 -9.05 -14.73 1.89
C GLN A 222 -9.53 -14.91 0.45
N GLN A 223 -10.82 -15.21 0.26
CA GLN A 223 -11.44 -15.29 -1.06
C GLN A 223 -11.30 -13.97 -1.82
N ARG A 224 -11.70 -12.84 -1.21
CA ARG A 224 -11.59 -11.51 -1.84
C ARG A 224 -10.15 -11.19 -2.21
N LEU A 225 -9.18 -11.47 -1.32
CA LEU A 225 -7.76 -11.25 -1.56
C LEU A 225 -7.23 -12.08 -2.75
N ALA A 226 -7.68 -13.32 -2.90
CA ALA A 226 -7.31 -14.21 -3.99
C ALA A 226 -7.93 -13.80 -5.34
N GLU A 227 -9.17 -13.30 -5.33
CA GLU A 227 -9.92 -12.88 -6.52
C GLU A 227 -9.67 -11.40 -6.90
N MET A 228 -8.89 -10.68 -6.09
CA MET A 228 -8.72 -9.25 -6.22
C MET A 228 -8.04 -8.86 -7.54
N VAL A 229 -8.62 -7.87 -8.21
CA VAL A 229 -8.01 -7.24 -9.38
C VAL A 229 -6.93 -6.27 -8.92
N TRP A 230 -5.67 -6.63 -9.06
CA TRP A 230 -4.54 -5.78 -8.63
C TRP A 230 -4.16 -4.69 -9.62
N ARG A 231 -4.79 -4.63 -10.80
CA ARG A 231 -4.54 -3.61 -11.84
C ARG A 231 -5.43 -2.40 -11.66
N PRO A 232 -4.96 -1.19 -12.03
CA PRO A 232 -5.79 -0.01 -12.00
C PRO A 232 -6.83 0.01 -13.15
N ASP A 233 -8.00 0.58 -12.89
CA ASP A 233 -9.01 0.90 -13.89
C ASP A 233 -8.68 2.25 -14.55
N MET A 234 -7.77 2.20 -15.52
CA MET A 234 -7.27 3.39 -16.22
C MET A 234 -8.39 4.15 -16.95
N ALA A 235 -9.35 3.43 -17.54
CA ALA A 235 -10.46 4.05 -18.28
C ALA A 235 -11.36 4.86 -17.35
N ARG A 236 -11.68 4.31 -16.17
CA ARG A 236 -12.42 5.04 -15.14
C ARG A 236 -11.66 6.26 -14.64
N GLU A 237 -10.36 6.14 -14.41
CA GLU A 237 -9.55 7.26 -13.92
C GLU A 237 -9.44 8.40 -14.96
N LEU A 238 -9.32 8.07 -16.25
CA LEU A 238 -9.43 9.06 -17.32
C LEU A 238 -10.78 9.78 -17.31
N GLN A 239 -11.87 9.04 -17.16
CA GLN A 239 -13.22 9.60 -17.08
C GLN A 239 -13.35 10.55 -15.87
N LEU A 240 -12.81 10.17 -14.70
CA LEU A 240 -12.83 11.01 -13.50
C LEU A 240 -12.00 12.29 -13.65
N LEU A 241 -10.86 12.23 -14.35
CA LEU A 241 -10.07 13.42 -14.68
C LEU A 241 -10.86 14.37 -15.60
N ASP A 242 -11.51 13.83 -16.62
CA ASP A 242 -12.34 14.61 -17.55
C ASP A 242 -13.55 15.24 -16.81
N ASP A 243 -14.20 14.48 -15.93
CA ASP A 243 -15.31 14.96 -15.12
C ASP A 243 -14.90 16.07 -14.14
N HIS A 244 -13.69 16.00 -13.57
CA HIS A 244 -13.14 17.02 -12.68
C HIS A 244 -12.70 18.28 -13.46
N ALA A 245 -12.19 18.12 -14.68
CA ALA A 245 -11.78 19.25 -15.50
C ALA A 245 -12.97 19.98 -16.14
N ARG A 246 -14.07 19.29 -16.42
CA ARG A 246 -15.24 19.88 -17.10
C ARG A 246 -15.72 21.21 -16.52
N PRO A 247 -15.96 21.39 -15.20
CA PRO A 247 -16.40 22.68 -14.65
C PRO A 247 -15.42 23.83 -14.86
N LEU A 248 -14.13 23.54 -15.02
CA LEU A 248 -13.07 24.53 -15.28
C LEU A 248 -13.10 24.99 -16.74
N LEU A 249 -13.36 24.06 -17.66
CA LEU A 249 -13.23 24.27 -19.11
C LEU A 249 -14.54 24.77 -19.74
N GLU A 250 -15.68 24.44 -19.14
CA GLU A 250 -16.99 24.88 -19.61
C GLU A 250 -17.07 26.41 -19.63
N GLY A 251 -17.31 26.97 -20.82
CA GLY A 251 -17.43 28.41 -21.02
C GLY A 251 -16.13 29.12 -21.43
N LEU A 252 -14.98 28.44 -21.39
CA LEU A 252 -13.74 28.95 -21.97
C LEU A 252 -13.70 28.69 -23.48
N ALA A 253 -13.01 29.57 -24.22
CA ALA A 253 -12.78 29.38 -25.65
C ALA A 253 -11.84 28.18 -25.89
N GLU A 254 -12.01 27.44 -26.98
CA GLU A 254 -11.15 26.28 -27.29
C GLU A 254 -9.65 26.63 -27.39
N GLN A 255 -9.34 27.87 -27.74
CA GLN A 255 -7.97 28.38 -27.87
C GLN A 255 -7.47 29.07 -26.59
N SER A 256 -8.24 29.03 -25.50
CA SER A 256 -7.82 29.65 -24.25
C SER A 256 -6.57 28.95 -23.70
N PRO A 257 -5.64 29.70 -23.06
CA PRO A 257 -4.43 29.11 -22.49
C PRO A 257 -4.73 27.94 -21.54
N THR A 258 -5.76 28.06 -20.70
CA THR A 258 -6.21 26.99 -19.80
C THR A 258 -6.65 25.74 -20.56
N VAL A 259 -7.47 25.87 -21.60
CA VAL A 259 -7.97 24.72 -22.38
C VAL A 259 -6.82 24.00 -23.08
N VAL A 260 -5.92 24.75 -23.73
CA VAL A 260 -4.75 24.18 -24.43
C VAL A 260 -3.80 23.49 -23.46
N ALA A 261 -3.56 24.09 -22.28
CA ALA A 261 -2.73 23.49 -21.24
C ALA A 261 -3.32 22.16 -20.75
N TRP A 262 -4.63 22.12 -20.47
CA TRP A 262 -5.29 20.89 -20.04
C TRP A 262 -5.25 19.80 -21.11
N GLN A 263 -5.54 20.13 -22.38
CA GLN A 263 -5.51 19.16 -23.48
C GLN A 263 -4.13 18.48 -23.62
N LYS A 264 -3.05 19.24 -23.40
CA LYS A 264 -1.69 18.69 -23.42
C LYS A 264 -1.46 17.69 -22.28
N GLU A 265 -1.86 18.02 -21.06
CA GLU A 265 -1.75 17.10 -19.93
C GLU A 265 -2.60 15.85 -20.15
N ARG A 266 -3.85 16.04 -20.58
CA ARG A 266 -4.79 14.94 -20.85
C ARG A 266 -4.29 13.97 -21.91
N ALA A 267 -3.70 14.46 -23.00
CA ALA A 267 -3.08 13.63 -24.04
C ALA A 267 -1.88 12.83 -23.49
N THR A 268 -1.09 13.41 -22.59
CA THR A 268 0.03 12.72 -21.95
C THR A 268 -0.46 11.55 -21.09
N VAL A 269 -1.54 11.75 -20.33
CA VAL A 269 -2.17 10.70 -19.53
C VAL A 269 -2.72 9.58 -20.44
N GLU A 270 -3.34 9.94 -21.55
CA GLU A 270 -3.89 9.00 -22.54
C GLU A 270 -2.81 8.09 -23.15
N GLN A 271 -1.66 8.65 -23.51
CA GLN A 271 -0.52 7.89 -24.00
C GLN A 271 0.03 6.94 -22.93
N ALA A 272 0.10 7.39 -21.67
CA ALA A 272 0.53 6.53 -20.58
C ALA A 272 -0.45 5.38 -20.32
N ALA A 273 -1.77 5.60 -20.43
CA ALA A 273 -2.78 4.55 -20.32
C ALA A 273 -2.58 3.49 -21.41
N GLN A 274 -2.38 3.91 -22.65
CA GLN A 274 -2.17 3.00 -23.79
C GLN A 274 -0.88 2.18 -23.63
N ALA A 275 0.19 2.80 -23.13
CA ALA A 275 1.46 2.12 -22.91
C ALA A 275 1.37 1.07 -21.79
N ALA A 276 0.59 1.35 -20.74
CA ALA A 276 0.40 0.44 -19.61
C ALA A 276 -0.69 -0.63 -19.86
N GLN A 277 -1.47 -0.50 -20.93
CA GLN A 277 -2.53 -1.45 -21.23
C GLN A 277 -1.95 -2.82 -21.61
N GLY A 278 -2.29 -3.85 -20.82
CA GLY A 278 -1.86 -5.23 -21.06
C GLY A 278 -0.46 -5.58 -20.56
N THR A 279 0.27 -4.66 -19.91
CA THR A 279 1.57 -4.94 -19.27
C THR A 279 1.39 -5.52 -17.89
N ASP A 280 2.31 -6.32 -17.32
CA ASP A 280 2.09 -6.92 -15.98
C ASP A 280 1.87 -5.89 -14.84
N PRO A 281 1.14 -6.23 -13.76
CA PRO A 281 1.02 -5.36 -12.59
C PRO A 281 2.41 -4.95 -12.08
N GLY A 282 2.62 -3.65 -11.91
CA GLY A 282 3.89 -3.08 -11.51
C GLY A 282 4.87 -2.79 -12.62
N SER A 283 4.56 -3.06 -13.90
CA SER A 283 5.49 -2.82 -14.99
C SER A 283 5.99 -1.37 -15.02
N PRO A 284 7.15 -1.09 -15.63
CA PRO A 284 7.63 0.28 -15.79
C PRO A 284 6.59 1.23 -16.39
N GLU A 285 5.78 0.74 -17.33
CA GLU A 285 4.69 1.46 -17.97
C GLU A 285 3.55 1.75 -16.98
N GLU A 286 3.12 0.79 -16.15
CA GLU A 286 2.08 1.00 -15.13
C GLU A 286 2.56 1.95 -14.02
N LEU A 287 3.84 1.90 -13.67
CA LEU A 287 4.45 2.85 -12.74
C LEU A 287 4.49 4.27 -13.32
N ALA A 288 4.84 4.40 -14.60
CA ALA A 288 4.82 5.68 -15.31
C ALA A 288 3.39 6.25 -15.37
N TRP A 289 2.39 5.42 -15.67
CA TRP A 289 0.97 5.77 -15.64
C TRP A 289 0.57 6.48 -14.34
N GLY A 290 0.83 5.87 -13.18
CA GLY A 290 0.45 6.48 -11.90
C GLY A 290 1.10 7.85 -11.65
N THR A 291 2.37 7.99 -12.07
CA THR A 291 3.10 9.26 -11.93
C THR A 291 2.50 10.33 -12.84
N THR A 292 2.14 9.95 -14.07
CA THR A 292 1.51 10.85 -15.05
C THR A 292 0.11 11.29 -14.61
N VAL A 293 -0.71 10.38 -14.08
CA VAL A 293 -2.04 10.72 -13.52
C VAL A 293 -1.91 11.70 -12.37
N GLN A 294 -0.99 11.45 -11.43
CA GLN A 294 -0.78 12.34 -10.29
C GLN A 294 -0.31 13.73 -10.75
N ALA A 295 0.60 13.80 -11.72
CA ALA A 295 1.05 15.07 -12.29
C ALA A 295 -0.11 15.83 -12.96
N ALA A 296 -0.95 15.14 -13.74
CA ALA A 296 -2.10 15.76 -14.39
C ALA A 296 -3.14 16.30 -13.39
N ARG A 297 -3.37 15.61 -12.26
CA ARG A 297 -4.24 16.13 -11.19
C ARG A 297 -3.69 17.41 -10.56
N LEU A 298 -2.40 17.44 -10.25
CA LEU A 298 -1.75 18.64 -9.71
C LEU A 298 -1.76 19.79 -10.72
N ALA A 299 -1.57 19.49 -12.00
CA ALA A 299 -1.69 20.48 -13.07
C ALA A 299 -3.11 21.04 -13.14
N LEU A 300 -4.14 20.18 -13.07
CA LEU A 300 -5.53 20.61 -13.06
C LEU A 300 -5.84 21.53 -11.87
N GLU A 301 -5.40 21.17 -10.65
CA GLU A 301 -5.52 22.00 -9.45
C GLU A 301 -4.86 23.38 -9.64
N SER A 302 -3.69 23.42 -10.27
CA SER A 302 -2.99 24.68 -10.56
C SER A 302 -3.72 25.54 -11.59
N LEU A 303 -4.40 24.93 -12.57
CA LEU A 303 -5.11 25.64 -13.63
C LEU A 303 -6.37 26.35 -13.11
N TRP A 304 -6.95 25.93 -11.98
CA TRP A 304 -8.09 26.61 -11.35
C TRP A 304 -7.83 28.08 -11.04
N ALA A 305 -6.61 28.42 -10.60
CA ALA A 305 -6.24 29.81 -10.34
C ALA A 305 -6.17 30.64 -11.63
N THR A 306 -5.62 30.07 -12.70
CA THR A 306 -5.47 30.72 -14.01
C THR A 306 -6.81 30.90 -14.71
N ALA A 307 -7.68 29.89 -14.68
CA ALA A 307 -8.99 29.98 -15.31
C ALA A 307 -9.88 31.06 -14.67
N ALA A 308 -9.78 31.23 -13.34
CA ALA A 308 -10.52 32.29 -12.64
C ALA A 308 -10.18 33.69 -13.19
N GLU A 309 -8.94 33.91 -13.62
CA GLU A 309 -8.52 35.16 -14.27
C GLU A 309 -9.08 35.28 -15.70
N GLU A 310 -9.22 34.17 -16.43
CA GLU A 310 -9.81 34.15 -17.79
C GLU A 310 -11.34 34.38 -17.80
N PHE A 311 -12.03 34.04 -16.70
CA PHE A 311 -13.45 34.33 -16.51
C PHE A 311 -13.73 35.78 -16.08
N LEU A 312 -12.72 36.51 -15.61
CA LEU A 312 -12.89 37.93 -15.29
C LEU A 312 -12.89 38.75 -16.59
N PRO A 313 -13.92 39.59 -16.83
CA PRO A 313 -13.92 40.44 -18.00
C PRO A 313 -12.69 41.37 -17.94
N ALA A 314 -12.03 41.57 -19.08
CA ALA A 314 -10.81 42.36 -19.25
C ALA A 314 -10.91 43.85 -18.86
N GLY A 315 -11.94 44.26 -18.11
CA GLY A 315 -12.20 45.63 -17.65
C GLY A 315 -12.40 45.81 -16.15
N ALA A 316 -12.26 44.79 -15.29
CA ALA A 316 -12.50 44.93 -13.84
C ALA A 316 -11.28 45.39 -13.02
N ALA A 317 -10.17 45.77 -13.66
CA ALA A 317 -8.96 46.28 -13.02
C ALA A 317 -8.81 47.82 -13.11
N GLY A 318 -9.92 48.54 -13.30
CA GLY A 318 -9.88 49.99 -13.39
C GLY A 318 -11.26 50.65 -13.34
N GLU A 319 -11.89 50.64 -12.17
CA GLU A 319 -12.75 51.73 -11.68
C GLU A 319 -12.52 51.94 -10.18
#